data_AF-A0A3A6QY43-F1
#
_entry.id   AF-A0A3A6QY43-F1
#
_cell.length_a   1.000
_cell.length_b   1.000
_cell.length_c   1.000
_cell.angle_alpha   90.00
_cell.angle_beta   90.00
_cell.angle_gamma   90.00
#
_symmetry.space_group_name_H-M   'P 1'
#
loop_
_entity.id
_entity.type
_entity.pdbx_description
1 polymer ?
#
loop_
_entity_poly.entity_id
_entity_poly.type
_entity_poly.pdbx_seq_one_letter_code
_entity_poly.pdbx_strand_id
1 'polypeptide(L)'
;MRPNKVEPALDFSDDIIEAFHQKNGLHFIIGDEFSIEHESLDRAYHVDFKAMLSCIDNKIVNSFRYTLASCISACYAISTIATYCEKLKELARLIENNLRTNSHPIYYLNECEEVWKEFASWLRKNGNMKSFLCKCNTEDGLLWEDEYGLVIDSITMPSSRGKQSARASDPVMGALTSNEIRDLTYAICNAYKEGLIHLEHLATFFLALVLGYRKSQILNIKVEDLTYSNIQKGWLLKIEVIKQKLKSKATYLTVKLPPLVNSLLDHLVPICKERNKTFLIHKSTGGPGLIISNADIKALPNKRCNASVIMERLEIAAYQQGVRTSRVAGGKINLNFIRFKHTLLTRAAVHGATAHELMYLGLHSTLESAQSYIDSTPEAQIRIKEELGPALSSIANLFLGSPFEGGYERAIKEMPGSIKRHYGIAEAKPIGVCGSTSNCTDHAPIACLLCPSFQPFRDAPFGEYKAYLAHERDSQPDVKVKSIIIEYIAACDTWIDKLNLTPGNSNGTDSI
;
A
#
# COMPACT_ATOMS: atom_id res chain seq x y z
N MET A 1 -29.70 53.16 6.10
CA MET A 1 -30.54 52.14 5.44
C MET A 1 -29.90 51.78 4.10
N ARG A 2 -29.24 50.61 4.02
CA ARG A 2 -28.92 49.96 2.74
C ARG A 2 -29.81 48.71 2.64
N PRO A 3 -30.30 48.36 1.45
CA PRO A 3 -31.39 47.40 1.30
C PRO A 3 -30.92 45.97 1.59
N ASN A 4 -31.74 45.23 2.34
CA ASN A 4 -31.66 43.78 2.46
C ASN A 4 -31.76 43.18 1.05
N LYS A 5 -30.61 42.78 0.48
CA LYS A 5 -30.60 41.78 -0.58
C LYS A 5 -30.88 40.45 0.12
N VAL A 6 -32.11 39.96 -0.02
CA VAL A 6 -32.42 38.57 0.26
C VAL A 6 -31.60 37.77 -0.75
N GLU A 7 -30.52 37.12 -0.27
CA GLU A 7 -29.81 36.14 -1.08
C GLU A 7 -30.81 35.05 -1.50
N PRO A 8 -30.76 34.58 -2.76
CA PRO A 8 -31.63 33.50 -3.20
C PRO A 8 -31.42 32.28 -2.30
N ALA A 9 -32.49 31.57 -1.97
CA ALA A 9 -32.38 30.30 -1.26
C ALA A 9 -31.46 29.39 -2.07
N LEU A 10 -30.31 29.02 -1.48
CA LEU A 10 -29.40 28.05 -2.08
C LEU A 10 -30.14 26.71 -2.17
N ASP A 11 -30.38 26.24 -3.39
CA ASP A 11 -30.77 24.86 -3.66
C ASP A 11 -29.79 24.23 -4.66
N PHE A 12 -29.72 22.90 -4.65
CA PHE A 12 -28.87 22.11 -5.53
C PHE A 12 -29.65 21.58 -6.73
N SER A 13 -30.80 22.18 -7.06
CA SER A 13 -31.71 21.66 -8.07
C SER A 13 -31.08 21.60 -9.48
N ASP A 14 -30.09 22.47 -9.74
CA ASP A 14 -29.33 22.52 -10.99
C ASP A 14 -28.00 21.73 -10.96
N ASP A 15 -27.58 21.16 -9.81
CA ASP A 15 -26.28 20.48 -9.63
C ASP A 15 -26.47 19.03 -9.11
N ILE A 16 -27.28 18.24 -9.81
CA ILE A 16 -27.57 16.85 -9.46
C ILE A 16 -26.36 15.95 -9.78
N ILE A 17 -25.90 15.17 -8.79
CA ILE A 17 -24.79 14.23 -8.97
C ILE A 17 -25.34 12.80 -9.13
N GLU A 18 -25.05 12.18 -10.26
CA GLU A 18 -25.34 10.77 -10.52
C GLU A 18 -24.16 9.88 -10.10
N ALA A 19 -24.45 8.80 -9.37
CA ALA A 19 -23.44 7.84 -8.92
C ALA A 19 -23.91 6.41 -9.13
N PHE A 20 -23.06 5.56 -9.69
CA PHE A 20 -23.41 4.17 -10.01
C PHE A 20 -22.61 3.17 -9.17
N HIS A 21 -23.33 2.35 -8.38
CA HIS A 21 -22.74 1.31 -7.56
C HIS A 21 -22.58 0.00 -8.35
N GLN A 22 -21.48 -0.12 -9.08
CA GLN A 22 -21.25 -1.19 -10.07
C GLN A 22 -21.45 -2.60 -9.51
N LYS A 23 -21.04 -2.86 -8.27
CA LYS A 23 -21.13 -4.21 -7.66
C LYS A 23 -22.58 -4.70 -7.48
N ASN A 24 -23.52 -3.80 -7.25
CA ASN A 24 -24.93 -4.13 -7.03
C ASN A 24 -25.83 -3.67 -8.18
N GLY A 25 -25.27 -3.03 -9.20
CA GLY A 25 -26.03 -2.48 -10.33
C GLY A 25 -27.00 -1.36 -9.96
N LEU A 26 -26.74 -0.63 -8.87
CA LEU A 26 -27.66 0.42 -8.36
C LEU A 26 -27.26 1.79 -8.89
N HIS A 27 -28.26 2.56 -9.33
CA HIS A 27 -28.09 3.95 -9.71
C HIS A 27 -28.62 4.87 -8.61
N PHE A 28 -27.81 5.86 -8.24
CA PHE A 28 -28.07 6.78 -7.16
C PHE A 28 -28.03 8.22 -7.66
N ILE A 29 -28.96 9.03 -7.17
CA ILE A 29 -29.07 10.45 -7.45
C ILE A 29 -28.84 11.21 -6.15
N ILE A 30 -27.89 12.15 -6.15
CA ILE A 30 -27.49 12.94 -4.98
C ILE A 30 -27.79 14.41 -5.30
N GLY A 31 -28.94 14.90 -4.84
CA GLY A 31 -29.40 16.29 -5.03
C GLY A 31 -29.39 17.06 -3.70
N ASP A 32 -30.46 17.83 -3.47
CA ASP A 32 -30.82 18.42 -2.17
C ASP A 32 -30.89 17.36 -1.06
N GLU A 33 -31.33 16.17 -1.45
CA GLU A 33 -31.49 15.02 -0.58
C GLU A 33 -30.82 13.80 -1.23
N PHE A 34 -30.44 12.85 -0.38
CA PHE A 34 -30.01 11.53 -0.82
C PHE A 34 -30.68 10.46 0.04
N SER A 35 -31.18 9.42 -0.60
CA SER A 35 -31.78 8.25 0.05
C SER A 35 -31.22 6.97 -0.52
N ILE A 36 -31.05 5.98 0.35
CA ILE A 36 -30.63 4.63 -0.02
C ILE A 36 -31.55 3.61 0.65
N GLU A 37 -32.12 2.76 -0.19
CA GLU A 37 -32.94 1.63 0.20
C GLU A 37 -32.41 0.39 -0.51
N HIS A 38 -32.20 -0.68 0.25
CA HIS A 38 -31.64 -1.92 -0.26
C HIS A 38 -32.02 -3.08 0.66
N GLU A 39 -32.28 -4.26 0.10
CA GLU A 39 -32.68 -5.47 0.84
C GLU A 39 -31.68 -5.91 1.93
N SER A 40 -30.40 -5.53 1.78
CA SER A 40 -29.35 -5.84 2.76
C SER A 40 -29.32 -4.87 3.94
N LEU A 41 -30.21 -3.88 3.97
CA LEU A 41 -30.32 -2.88 5.03
C LEU A 41 -31.56 -3.19 5.87
N ASP A 42 -31.50 -2.85 7.15
CA ASP A 42 -32.62 -2.97 8.09
C ASP A 42 -33.73 -1.95 7.82
N ARG A 43 -33.38 -0.81 7.22
CA ARG A 43 -34.31 0.29 6.87
C ARG A 43 -33.74 1.16 5.76
N ALA A 44 -34.58 2.04 5.22
CA ALA A 44 -34.12 3.13 4.36
C ALA A 44 -33.28 4.14 5.16
N TYR A 45 -32.20 4.59 4.55
CA TYR A 45 -31.35 5.64 5.09
C TYR A 45 -31.43 6.86 4.20
N HIS A 46 -31.34 8.03 4.81
CA HIS A 46 -31.58 9.30 4.15
C HIS A 46 -30.62 10.35 4.69
N VAL A 47 -30.32 11.40 3.94
CA VAL A 47 -29.64 12.62 4.39
C VAL A 47 -30.17 13.80 3.60
N ASP A 48 -30.47 14.88 4.32
CA ASP A 48 -30.98 16.13 3.75
C ASP A 48 -29.81 17.14 3.76
N PHE A 49 -29.22 17.38 2.59
CA PHE A 49 -28.12 18.32 2.42
C PHE A 49 -28.61 19.77 2.41
N LYS A 50 -29.84 20.01 1.95
CA LYS A 50 -30.45 21.34 1.97
C LYS A 50 -30.64 21.84 3.39
N ALA A 51 -31.09 20.99 4.31
CA ALA A 51 -31.18 21.33 5.73
C ALA A 51 -29.81 21.68 6.34
N MET A 52 -28.72 21.04 5.89
CA MET A 52 -27.36 21.34 6.38
C MET A 52 -26.89 22.75 6.01
N LEU A 53 -27.39 23.33 4.92
CA LEU A 53 -27.05 24.70 4.51
C LEU A 53 -27.48 25.77 5.54
N SER A 54 -28.38 25.43 6.47
CA SER A 54 -28.75 26.33 7.57
C SER A 54 -27.63 26.55 8.58
N CYS A 55 -26.69 25.60 8.70
CA CYS A 55 -25.66 25.61 9.72
C CYS A 55 -24.23 25.40 9.17
N ILE A 56 -24.08 24.97 7.92
CA ILE A 56 -22.80 24.64 7.29
C ILE A 56 -22.71 25.31 5.91
N ASP A 57 -21.55 25.88 5.58
CA ASP A 57 -21.30 26.49 4.27
C ASP A 57 -21.52 25.50 3.10
N ASN A 58 -22.04 26.05 1.99
CA ASN A 58 -22.36 25.32 0.77
C ASN A 58 -21.17 24.48 0.25
N LYS A 59 -19.95 25.01 0.30
CA LYS A 59 -18.79 24.27 -0.21
C LYS A 59 -18.55 22.98 0.59
N ILE A 60 -18.67 23.04 1.93
CA ILE A 60 -18.54 21.86 2.79
C ILE A 60 -19.64 20.83 2.46
N VAL A 61 -20.89 21.28 2.37
CA VAL A 61 -22.03 20.40 2.06
C VAL A 61 -21.83 19.73 0.69
N ASN A 62 -21.39 20.47 -0.32
CA ASN A 62 -21.02 19.93 -1.62
C ASN A 62 -19.91 18.89 -1.54
N SER A 63 -18.88 19.12 -0.71
CA SER A 63 -17.83 18.13 -0.51
C SER A 63 -18.34 16.82 0.10
N PHE A 64 -19.33 16.88 1.00
CA PHE A 64 -20.02 15.67 1.46
C PHE A 64 -20.73 14.95 0.32
N ARG A 65 -21.48 15.68 -0.52
CA ARG A 65 -22.20 15.12 -1.69
C ARG A 65 -21.24 14.43 -2.66
N TYR A 66 -20.18 15.12 -3.09
CA TYR A 66 -19.17 14.56 -4.00
C TYR A 66 -18.42 13.38 -3.41
N THR A 67 -18.07 13.43 -2.11
CA THR A 67 -17.38 12.32 -1.46
C THR A 67 -18.30 11.10 -1.34
N LEU A 68 -19.59 11.29 -1.08
CA LEU A 68 -20.58 10.22 -1.05
C LEU A 68 -20.71 9.57 -2.44
N ALA A 69 -20.84 10.38 -3.50
CA ALA A 69 -20.86 9.92 -4.89
C ALA A 69 -19.61 9.11 -5.26
N SER A 70 -18.43 9.58 -4.82
CA SER A 70 -17.16 8.89 -5.01
C SER A 70 -17.13 7.54 -4.29
N CYS A 71 -17.63 7.47 -3.05
CA CYS A 71 -17.72 6.22 -2.29
C CYS A 71 -18.68 5.21 -2.95
N ILE A 72 -19.82 5.67 -3.47
CA ILE A 72 -20.77 4.85 -4.24
C ILE A 72 -20.10 4.28 -5.49
N SER A 73 -19.45 5.16 -6.28
CA SER A 73 -18.75 4.78 -7.51
C SER A 73 -17.59 3.83 -7.25
N ALA A 74 -16.93 3.96 -6.09
CA ALA A 74 -15.88 3.05 -5.62
C ALA A 74 -16.42 1.73 -5.01
N CYS A 75 -17.72 1.46 -5.13
CA CYS A 75 -18.38 0.22 -4.67
C CYS A 75 -18.16 -0.08 -3.18
N TYR A 76 -18.22 0.96 -2.34
CA TYR A 76 -18.23 0.77 -0.89
C TYR A 76 -19.45 -0.06 -0.49
N ALA A 77 -19.33 -0.90 0.54
CA ALA A 77 -20.47 -1.70 1.00
C ALA A 77 -21.69 -0.80 1.28
N ILE A 78 -22.88 -1.24 0.88
CA ILE A 78 -24.14 -0.49 1.03
C ILE A 78 -24.37 -0.08 2.50
N SER A 79 -24.05 -0.96 3.45
CA SER A 79 -24.10 -0.64 4.89
C SER A 79 -23.13 0.47 5.31
N THR A 80 -21.99 0.62 4.63
CA THR A 80 -21.04 1.72 4.87
C THR A 80 -21.60 3.05 4.34
N ILE A 81 -22.20 3.05 3.15
CA ILE A 81 -22.84 4.25 2.57
C ILE A 81 -24.03 4.70 3.44
N ALA A 82 -24.87 3.75 3.87
CA ALA A 82 -25.94 3.99 4.82
C ALA A 82 -25.43 4.59 6.14
N THR A 83 -24.31 4.05 6.66
CA THR A 83 -23.66 4.61 7.86
C THR A 83 -23.21 6.04 7.65
N TYR A 84 -22.65 6.40 6.48
CA TYR A 84 -22.25 7.78 6.19
C TYR A 84 -23.45 8.73 6.21
N CYS A 85 -24.61 8.31 5.68
CA CYS A 85 -25.83 9.13 5.72
C CYS A 85 -26.25 9.47 7.16
N GLU A 86 -26.32 8.47 8.04
CA GLU A 86 -26.67 8.70 9.46
C GLU A 86 -25.65 9.57 10.17
N LYS A 87 -24.36 9.35 9.91
CA LYS A 87 -23.30 10.07 10.60
C LYS A 87 -23.17 11.50 10.11
N LEU A 88 -23.51 11.80 8.87
CA LEU A 88 -23.65 13.17 8.40
C LEU A 88 -24.84 13.88 9.04
N LYS A 89 -25.98 13.21 9.20
CA LYS A 89 -27.11 13.75 10.00
C LYS A 89 -26.73 14.03 11.44
N GLU A 90 -26.00 13.11 12.08
CA GLU A 90 -25.52 13.25 13.46
C GLU A 90 -24.55 14.43 13.59
N LEU A 91 -23.63 14.59 12.63
CA LEU A 91 -22.70 15.71 12.56
C LEU A 91 -23.42 17.05 12.37
N ALA A 92 -24.38 17.13 11.45
CA ALA A 92 -25.16 18.35 11.23
C ALA A 92 -25.92 18.79 12.48
N ARG A 93 -26.56 17.85 13.19
CA ARG A 93 -27.22 18.13 14.48
C ARG A 93 -26.25 18.56 15.57
N LEU A 94 -25.05 17.99 15.59
CA LEU A 94 -24.00 18.39 16.54
C LEU A 94 -23.62 19.86 16.30
N ILE A 95 -23.40 20.23 15.04
CA ILE A 95 -23.04 21.60 14.65
C ILE A 95 -24.20 22.55 14.98
N GLU A 96 -25.43 22.23 14.55
CA GLU A 96 -26.63 23.03 14.80
C GLU A 96 -26.88 23.29 16.31
N ASN A 97 -26.70 22.28 17.15
CA ASN A 97 -26.88 22.44 18.60
C ASN A 97 -25.83 23.33 19.27
N ASN A 98 -24.61 23.36 18.72
CA ASN A 98 -23.52 24.19 19.24
C ASN A 98 -23.50 25.60 18.64
N LEU A 99 -24.22 25.85 17.54
CA LEU A 99 -24.35 27.16 16.90
C LEU A 99 -25.47 28.04 17.46
N ARG A 100 -26.15 27.64 18.55
CA ARG A 100 -27.27 28.41 19.14
C ARG A 100 -26.94 29.86 19.57
N THR A 101 -25.69 30.28 19.46
CA THR A 101 -25.19 31.65 19.70
C THR A 101 -24.75 32.40 18.44
N ASN A 102 -24.55 31.75 17.30
CA ASN A 102 -24.08 32.35 16.04
C ASN A 102 -25.12 32.18 14.94
N SER A 103 -25.69 33.30 14.45
CA SER A 103 -26.74 33.31 13.42
C SER A 103 -26.24 33.03 11.98
N HIS A 104 -25.01 32.52 11.81
CA HIS A 104 -24.38 32.32 10.50
C HIS A 104 -23.88 30.88 10.34
N PRO A 105 -23.95 30.30 9.12
CA PRO A 105 -23.34 29.02 8.81
C PRO A 105 -21.83 29.05 9.07
N ILE A 106 -21.26 27.93 9.53
CA ILE A 106 -19.81 27.81 9.66
C ILE A 106 -19.15 27.60 8.31
N TYR A 107 -18.02 28.27 8.11
CA TYR A 107 -17.16 28.11 6.93
C TYR A 107 -16.10 27.04 7.16
N TYR A 108 -15.76 26.74 8.43
CA TYR A 108 -14.90 25.63 8.84
C TYR A 108 -15.38 25.02 10.16
N LEU A 109 -15.15 23.72 10.38
CA LEU A 109 -15.44 23.05 11.65
C LEU A 109 -14.59 23.55 12.82
N ASN A 110 -13.41 24.12 12.53
CA ASN A 110 -12.50 24.71 13.53
C ASN A 110 -12.71 26.22 13.73
N GLU A 111 -13.71 26.83 13.08
CA GLU A 111 -14.04 28.26 13.26
C GLU A 111 -14.51 28.58 14.69
N CYS A 112 -15.12 27.61 15.36
CA CYS A 112 -15.57 27.70 16.75
C CYS A 112 -14.92 26.61 17.60
N GLU A 113 -14.29 27.00 18.72
CA GLU A 113 -13.53 26.09 19.58
C GLU A 113 -14.44 25.00 20.19
N GLU A 114 -15.68 25.37 20.55
CA GLU A 114 -16.70 24.46 21.08
C GLU A 114 -17.12 23.44 20.02
N VAL A 115 -17.43 23.89 18.80
CA VAL A 115 -17.77 23.01 17.67
C VAL A 115 -16.61 22.06 17.37
N TRP A 116 -15.37 22.55 17.37
CA TRP A 116 -14.19 21.73 17.14
C TRP A 116 -13.98 20.66 18.22
N LYS A 117 -14.14 21.02 19.50
CA LYS A 117 -14.02 20.08 20.63
C LYS A 117 -15.06 18.97 20.54
N GLU A 118 -16.32 19.34 20.29
CA GLU A 118 -17.41 18.39 20.13
C GLU A 118 -17.21 17.51 18.89
N PHE A 119 -16.79 18.09 17.77
CA PHE A 119 -16.44 17.36 16.55
C PHE A 119 -15.32 16.34 16.79
N ALA A 120 -14.21 16.75 17.44
CA ALA A 120 -13.10 15.86 17.73
C ALA A 120 -13.52 14.71 18.68
N SER A 121 -14.36 15.01 19.67
CA SER A 121 -14.96 14.01 20.58
C SER A 121 -15.86 13.03 19.82
N TRP A 122 -16.72 13.55 18.95
CA TRP A 122 -17.61 12.79 18.09
C TRP A 122 -16.83 11.88 17.13
N LEU A 123 -15.76 12.37 16.53
CA LEU A 123 -14.95 11.61 15.58
C LEU A 123 -14.20 10.46 16.25
N ARG A 124 -13.78 10.61 17.51
CA ARG A 124 -13.20 9.49 18.29
C ARG A 124 -14.19 8.34 18.47
N LYS A 125 -15.48 8.66 18.68
CA LYS A 125 -16.56 7.66 18.81
C LYS A 125 -16.97 7.09 17.45
N ASN A 126 -16.86 7.89 16.39
CA ASN A 126 -17.26 7.57 15.03
C ASN A 126 -16.05 7.43 14.09
N GLY A 127 -15.05 6.65 14.51
CA GLY A 127 -13.79 6.56 13.76
C GLY A 127 -13.97 6.13 12.29
N ASN A 128 -15.00 5.35 11.98
CA ASN A 128 -15.36 4.97 10.61
C ASN A 128 -15.61 6.18 9.68
N MET A 129 -15.92 7.35 10.23
CA MET A 129 -16.08 8.61 9.50
C MET A 129 -14.76 9.31 9.19
N LYS A 130 -13.66 8.99 9.88
CA LYS A 130 -12.37 9.68 9.70
C LYS A 130 -11.92 9.67 8.24
N SER A 131 -11.90 8.51 7.59
CA SER A 131 -11.49 8.42 6.19
C SER A 131 -12.45 9.14 5.24
N PHE A 132 -13.74 9.25 5.58
CA PHE A 132 -14.72 9.95 4.77
C PHE A 132 -14.50 11.47 4.89
N LEU A 133 -14.41 11.98 6.12
CA LEU A 133 -14.21 13.40 6.38
C LEU A 133 -12.84 13.91 5.93
N CYS A 134 -11.78 13.10 6.02
CA CYS A 134 -10.49 13.46 5.43
C CYS A 134 -10.53 13.55 3.89
N LYS A 135 -11.42 12.82 3.20
CA LYS A 135 -11.62 13.01 1.75
C LYS A 135 -12.43 14.27 1.47
N CYS A 136 -13.36 14.59 2.36
CA CYS A 136 -14.15 15.82 2.27
C CYS A 136 -13.29 17.07 2.55
N ASN A 137 -12.26 16.94 3.39
CA ASN A 137 -11.28 17.99 3.65
C ASN A 137 -10.31 18.01 2.47
N THR A 138 -10.73 18.66 1.38
CA THR A 138 -9.96 18.80 0.13
C THR A 138 -8.59 19.44 0.40
N GLU A 139 -7.73 19.51 -0.63
CA GLU A 139 -6.40 20.15 -0.52
C GLU A 139 -6.46 21.62 -0.06
N ASP A 140 -7.61 22.27 -0.18
CA ASP A 140 -7.84 23.67 0.22
C ASP A 140 -8.28 23.82 1.69
N GLY A 141 -8.30 22.74 2.49
CA GLY A 141 -8.62 22.80 3.92
C GLY A 141 -10.10 23.08 4.20
N LEU A 142 -11.00 22.55 3.37
CA LEU A 142 -12.40 22.95 3.32
C LEU A 142 -13.21 22.75 4.63
N LEU A 143 -12.95 21.67 5.37
CA LEU A 143 -13.58 21.42 6.67
C LEU A 143 -12.76 21.99 7.82
N TRP A 144 -11.43 21.97 7.72
CA TRP A 144 -10.51 22.52 8.71
C TRP A 144 -9.12 22.77 8.09
N GLU A 145 -8.37 23.68 8.71
CA GLU A 145 -7.02 24.05 8.28
C GLU A 145 -5.96 22.97 8.62
N ASP A 146 -4.80 23.03 7.95
CA ASP A 146 -3.75 22.00 8.00
C ASP A 146 -3.25 21.65 9.42
N GLU A 147 -3.17 22.63 10.33
CA GLU A 147 -2.70 22.39 11.70
C GLU A 147 -3.62 21.44 12.48
N TYR A 148 -4.91 21.41 12.13
CA TYR A 148 -5.90 20.51 12.71
C TYR A 148 -5.89 19.12 12.04
N GLY A 149 -5.33 19.00 10.84
CA GLY A 149 -5.14 17.72 10.14
C GLY A 149 -4.29 16.74 10.96
N LEU A 150 -3.25 17.23 11.63
CA LEU A 150 -2.40 16.43 12.53
C LEU A 150 -3.19 15.85 13.72
N VAL A 151 -4.12 16.64 14.27
CA VAL A 151 -5.00 16.22 15.37
C VAL A 151 -5.91 15.10 14.91
N ILE A 152 -6.51 15.23 13.72
CA ILE A 152 -7.35 14.19 13.13
C ILE A 152 -6.54 12.93 12.86
N ASP A 153 -5.32 13.05 12.33
CA ASP A 153 -4.43 11.92 12.05
C ASP A 153 -4.04 11.14 13.31
N SER A 154 -3.91 11.81 14.46
CA SER A 154 -3.64 11.18 15.75
C SER A 154 -4.77 10.28 16.28
N ILE A 155 -6.01 10.46 15.80
CA ILE A 155 -7.17 9.66 16.23
C ILE A 155 -7.04 8.23 15.69
N THR A 156 -6.81 7.27 16.59
CA THR A 156 -6.49 5.88 16.23
C THR A 156 -7.76 5.06 15.93
N MET A 157 -7.72 4.26 14.86
CA MET A 157 -8.85 3.43 14.42
C MET A 157 -8.82 2.01 15.01
N PRO A 158 -9.97 1.42 15.42
CA PRO A 158 -10.07 0.00 15.71
C PRO A 158 -9.79 -0.82 14.43
N SER A 159 -8.87 -1.78 14.50
CA SER A 159 -8.56 -2.64 13.35
C SER A 159 -9.65 -3.70 13.17
N SER A 160 -10.30 -3.75 12.01
CA SER A 160 -11.13 -4.91 11.63
C SER A 160 -10.23 -6.07 11.19
N ARG A 161 -10.16 -7.11 12.03
CA ARG A 161 -9.63 -8.43 11.64
C ARG A 161 -10.71 -9.15 10.81
N GLY A 162 -10.33 -9.77 9.69
CA GLY A 162 -11.11 -10.87 9.09
C GLY A 162 -11.67 -10.75 7.66
N LYS A 163 -11.34 -9.74 6.84
CA LYS A 163 -11.94 -9.60 5.48
C LYS A 163 -10.94 -9.54 4.31
N GLN A 164 -9.80 -10.23 4.39
CA GLN A 164 -8.81 -10.24 3.29
C GLN A 164 -9.09 -11.34 2.25
N SER A 165 -9.57 -12.53 2.64
CA SER A 165 -9.78 -13.65 1.72
C SER A 165 -10.80 -13.34 0.60
N ALA A 166 -11.93 -12.70 0.93
CA ALA A 166 -12.94 -12.29 -0.06
C ALA A 166 -12.46 -11.18 -1.03
N ARG A 167 -11.30 -10.54 -0.77
CA ARG A 167 -10.79 -9.45 -1.62
C ARG A 167 -9.92 -9.94 -2.77
N ALA A 168 -9.27 -11.10 -2.71
CA ALA A 168 -8.35 -11.52 -3.76
C ALA A 168 -9.04 -11.68 -5.13
N SER A 169 -10.25 -12.24 -5.13
CA SER A 169 -11.06 -12.45 -6.34
C SER A 169 -11.96 -11.25 -6.70
N ASP A 170 -12.00 -10.22 -5.86
CA ASP A 170 -12.83 -9.03 -6.09
C ASP A 170 -12.40 -8.34 -7.41
N PRO A 171 -13.33 -8.10 -8.35
CA PRO A 171 -13.00 -7.55 -9.67
C PRO A 171 -12.58 -6.07 -9.65
N VAL A 172 -12.79 -5.37 -8.53
CA VAL A 172 -12.49 -3.95 -8.37
C VAL A 172 -11.30 -3.74 -7.42
N MET A 173 -11.28 -4.44 -6.29
CA MET A 173 -10.27 -4.26 -5.22
C MET A 173 -9.25 -5.41 -5.13
N GLY A 174 -9.51 -6.51 -5.81
CA GLY A 174 -8.67 -7.71 -5.82
C GLY A 174 -7.61 -7.75 -6.90
N ALA A 175 -6.90 -8.86 -6.99
CA ALA A 175 -5.80 -9.03 -7.93
C ALA A 175 -6.24 -8.80 -9.39
N LEU A 176 -5.37 -8.15 -10.15
CA LEU A 176 -5.47 -8.08 -11.61
C LEU A 176 -5.25 -9.47 -12.20
N THR A 177 -6.04 -9.85 -13.20
CA THR A 177 -5.83 -11.07 -13.98
C THR A 177 -4.62 -10.93 -14.90
N SER A 178 -4.10 -12.05 -15.40
CA SER A 178 -2.99 -12.05 -16.37
C SER A 178 -3.33 -11.26 -17.65
N ASN A 179 -4.59 -11.33 -18.12
CA ASN A 179 -5.03 -10.56 -19.28
C ASN A 179 -5.07 -9.05 -18.96
N GLU A 180 -5.65 -8.66 -17.82
CA GLU A 180 -5.68 -7.26 -17.38
C GLU A 180 -4.25 -6.70 -17.24
N ILE A 181 -3.31 -7.45 -16.65
CA ILE A 181 -1.91 -7.04 -16.54
C ILE A 181 -1.29 -6.83 -17.93
N ARG A 182 -1.45 -7.79 -18.85
CA ARG A 182 -0.90 -7.71 -20.20
C ARG A 182 -1.45 -6.49 -20.94
N ASP A 183 -2.77 -6.33 -20.95
CA ASP A 183 -3.45 -5.31 -21.72
C ASP A 183 -3.16 -3.90 -21.15
N LEU A 184 -3.12 -3.76 -19.81
CA LEU A 184 -2.69 -2.53 -19.14
C LEU A 184 -1.22 -2.19 -19.45
N THR A 185 -0.33 -3.18 -19.40
CA THR A 185 1.11 -2.96 -19.64
C THR A 185 1.32 -2.48 -21.08
N TYR A 186 0.70 -3.15 -22.04
CA TYR A 186 0.77 -2.77 -23.45
C TYR A 186 0.24 -1.33 -23.67
N ALA A 187 -0.93 -1.03 -23.13
CA ALA A 187 -1.55 0.28 -23.25
C ALA A 187 -0.73 1.40 -22.60
N ILE A 188 -0.18 1.18 -21.42
CA ILE A 188 0.60 2.20 -20.71
C ILE A 188 1.94 2.44 -21.41
N CYS A 189 2.59 1.39 -21.92
CA CYS A 189 3.78 1.53 -22.75
C CYS A 189 3.50 2.30 -24.05
N ASN A 190 2.40 2.00 -24.75
CA ASN A 190 1.99 2.73 -25.94
C ASN A 190 1.64 4.19 -25.62
N ALA A 191 0.91 4.44 -24.54
CA ALA A 191 0.57 5.78 -24.10
C ALA A 191 1.83 6.60 -23.77
N TYR A 192 2.86 5.99 -23.20
CA TYR A 192 4.15 6.66 -23.01
C TYR A 192 4.83 6.97 -24.35
N LYS A 193 4.87 5.99 -25.27
CA LYS A 193 5.46 6.14 -26.61
C LYS A 193 4.78 7.24 -27.44
N GLU A 194 3.46 7.37 -27.33
CA GLU A 194 2.65 8.37 -28.01
C GLU A 194 2.68 9.75 -27.32
N GLY A 195 3.38 9.87 -26.19
CA GLY A 195 3.43 11.13 -25.43
C GLY A 195 2.11 11.49 -24.77
N LEU A 196 1.32 10.51 -24.33
CA LEU A 196 0.11 10.74 -23.53
C LEU A 196 0.43 10.81 -22.03
N ILE A 197 1.52 10.21 -21.57
CA ILE A 197 1.94 10.20 -20.17
C ILE A 197 3.44 10.48 -20.00
N HIS A 198 3.82 11.11 -18.88
CA HIS A 198 5.23 11.31 -18.56
C HIS A 198 5.89 10.04 -17.99
N LEU A 199 7.22 10.04 -17.96
CA LEU A 199 8.02 8.96 -17.39
C LEU A 199 7.65 8.66 -15.93
N GLU A 200 7.25 9.64 -15.13
CA GLU A 200 6.85 9.42 -13.72
C GLU A 200 5.57 8.57 -13.61
N HIS A 201 4.65 8.68 -14.58
CA HIS A 201 3.45 7.85 -14.64
C HIS A 201 3.82 6.41 -14.99
N LEU A 202 4.63 6.24 -16.04
CA LEU A 202 5.18 4.94 -16.45
C LEU A 202 5.93 4.28 -15.29
N ALA A 203 6.79 5.04 -14.62
CA ALA A 203 7.56 4.58 -13.48
C ALA A 203 6.66 4.17 -12.32
N THR A 204 5.62 4.96 -12.01
CA THR A 204 4.67 4.62 -10.95
C THR A 204 3.94 3.31 -11.25
N PHE A 205 3.50 3.11 -12.50
CA PHE A 205 2.86 1.87 -12.92
C PHE A 205 3.77 0.67 -12.70
N PHE A 206 5.00 0.70 -13.22
CA PHE A 206 5.93 -0.43 -13.08
C PHE A 206 6.41 -0.66 -11.66
N LEU A 207 6.71 0.40 -10.90
CA LEU A 207 7.08 0.27 -9.50
C LEU A 207 5.94 -0.34 -8.68
N ALA A 208 4.69 0.08 -8.92
CA ALA A 208 3.54 -0.49 -8.23
C ALA A 208 3.28 -1.94 -8.64
N LEU A 209 3.28 -2.24 -9.94
CA LEU A 209 3.00 -3.56 -10.48
C LEU A 209 4.06 -4.59 -10.08
N VAL A 210 5.35 -4.22 -10.13
CA VAL A 210 6.47 -5.14 -9.91
C VAL A 210 6.81 -5.26 -8.42
N LEU A 211 6.82 -4.16 -7.67
CA LEU A 211 7.22 -4.19 -6.25
C LEU A 211 6.04 -4.42 -5.31
N GLY A 212 4.81 -4.08 -5.72
CA GLY A 212 3.63 -4.25 -4.86
C GLY A 212 3.69 -3.44 -3.56
N TYR A 213 4.52 -2.40 -3.51
CA TYR A 213 4.69 -1.56 -2.33
C TYR A 213 3.53 -0.57 -2.17
N ARG A 214 3.36 -0.06 -0.94
CA ARG A 214 2.26 0.87 -0.64
C ARG A 214 2.49 2.21 -1.32
N LYS A 215 1.39 2.95 -1.57
CA LYS A 215 1.38 4.32 -2.12
C LYS A 215 2.50 5.20 -1.57
N SER A 216 2.59 5.34 -0.23
CA SER A 216 3.60 6.18 0.41
C SER A 216 5.01 5.65 0.22
N GLN A 217 5.20 4.33 0.21
CA GLN A 217 6.50 3.71 0.01
C GLN A 217 7.04 3.90 -1.42
N ILE A 218 6.17 4.02 -2.43
CA ILE A 218 6.58 4.29 -3.82
C ILE A 218 6.76 5.79 -4.07
N LEU A 219 5.79 6.61 -3.67
CA LEU A 219 5.81 8.04 -3.99
C LEU A 219 6.80 8.84 -3.13
N ASN A 220 7.27 8.28 -2.02
CA ASN A 220 8.28 8.91 -1.17
C ASN A 220 9.71 8.42 -1.46
N ILE A 221 9.92 7.53 -2.45
CA ILE A 221 11.27 7.12 -2.84
C ILE A 221 12.02 8.36 -3.30
N LYS A 222 13.16 8.63 -2.67
CA LYS A 222 14.09 9.67 -3.10
C LYS A 222 15.28 9.06 -3.83
N VAL A 223 15.96 9.90 -4.61
CA VAL A 223 17.20 9.52 -5.28
C VAL A 223 18.28 9.10 -4.26
N GLU A 224 18.30 9.69 -3.06
CA GLU A 224 19.22 9.32 -1.98
C GLU A 224 18.95 7.94 -1.35
N ASP A 225 17.74 7.39 -1.54
CA ASP A 225 17.39 6.05 -1.05
C ASP A 225 17.92 4.94 -1.97
N LEU A 226 18.42 5.31 -3.16
CA LEU A 226 18.89 4.40 -4.20
C LEU A 226 20.42 4.38 -4.26
N THR A 227 21.01 3.18 -4.20
CA THR A 227 22.45 2.97 -4.35
C THR A 227 22.72 1.95 -5.44
N TYR A 228 23.56 2.29 -6.42
CA TYR A 228 23.97 1.33 -7.44
C TYR A 228 25.10 0.44 -6.93
N SER A 229 24.91 -0.88 -7.00
CA SER A 229 25.91 -1.88 -6.64
C SER A 229 26.66 -2.36 -7.87
N ASN A 230 27.94 -2.02 -7.98
CA ASN A 230 28.81 -2.49 -9.07
C ASN A 230 29.02 -4.02 -9.04
N ILE A 231 29.03 -4.60 -7.84
CA ILE A 231 29.21 -6.04 -7.64
C ILE A 231 27.99 -6.80 -8.17
N GLN A 232 26.79 -6.32 -7.83
CA GLN A 232 25.54 -6.98 -8.20
C GLN A 232 24.98 -6.51 -9.55
N LYS A 233 25.63 -5.52 -10.18
CA LYS A 233 25.20 -4.83 -11.41
C LYS A 233 23.73 -4.41 -11.34
N GLY A 234 23.36 -3.69 -10.29
CA GLY A 234 21.98 -3.22 -10.09
C GLY A 234 21.79 -2.31 -8.89
N TRP A 235 20.64 -1.66 -8.87
CA TRP A 235 20.14 -0.76 -7.83
C TRP A 235 19.66 -1.51 -6.59
N LEU A 236 20.08 -0.97 -5.45
CA LEU A 236 19.59 -1.29 -4.12
C LEU A 236 18.72 -0.14 -3.64
N LEU A 237 17.54 -0.45 -3.09
CA LEU A 237 16.63 0.53 -2.50
C LEU A 237 16.59 0.38 -0.99
N LYS A 238 16.89 1.46 -0.27
CA LYS A 238 16.62 1.57 1.15
C LYS A 238 15.17 2.00 1.36
N ILE A 239 14.35 1.15 1.98
CA ILE A 239 12.91 1.38 2.15
C ILE A 239 12.47 1.15 3.58
N GLU A 240 11.62 2.03 4.10
CA GLU A 240 11.01 1.88 5.42
C GLU A 240 9.91 0.81 5.41
N VAL A 241 9.92 -0.07 6.41
CA VAL A 241 8.84 -1.02 6.69
C VAL A 241 7.78 -0.33 7.55
N ILE A 242 6.66 0.05 6.92
CA ILE A 242 5.58 0.79 7.59
C ILE A 242 4.53 -0.12 8.26
N LYS A 243 3.73 0.46 9.17
CA LYS A 243 2.69 -0.25 9.97
C LYS A 243 3.25 -1.34 10.89
N GLN A 244 4.42 -1.09 11.48
CA GLN A 244 4.92 -1.89 12.58
C GLN A 244 4.18 -1.53 13.86
N LYS A 245 3.45 -2.49 14.45
CA LYS A 245 2.85 -2.30 15.77
C LYS A 245 3.98 -2.29 16.81
N LEU A 246 3.91 -1.39 17.80
CA LEU A 246 4.74 -1.41 19.01
C LEU A 246 6.24 -1.09 18.85
N LYS A 247 6.69 -0.41 17.79
CA LYS A 247 8.09 0.07 17.69
C LYS A 247 8.17 1.60 17.70
N SER A 248 9.08 2.11 18.54
CA SER A 248 9.37 3.53 18.74
C SER A 248 10.32 4.11 17.67
N LYS A 249 10.90 3.29 16.80
CA LYS A 249 11.81 3.71 15.71
C LYS A 249 11.44 3.08 14.38
N ALA A 250 11.62 3.85 13.31
CA ALA A 250 11.47 3.40 11.93
C ALA A 250 12.49 2.30 11.59
N THR A 251 12.02 1.22 10.96
CA THR A 251 12.87 0.11 10.48
C THR A 251 13.04 0.21 8.97
N TYR A 252 14.27 0.09 8.48
CA TYR A 252 14.58 0.14 7.06
C TYR A 252 15.12 -1.20 6.56
N LEU A 253 14.81 -1.54 5.32
CA LEU A 253 15.38 -2.67 4.59
C LEU A 253 16.11 -2.17 3.35
N THR A 254 17.20 -2.85 2.99
CA THR A 254 17.85 -2.66 1.70
C THR A 254 17.44 -3.80 0.79
N VAL A 255 16.66 -3.51 -0.24
CA VAL A 255 16.13 -4.50 -1.18
C VAL A 255 16.86 -4.41 -2.52
N LYS A 256 17.18 -5.57 -3.09
CA LYS A 256 17.66 -5.64 -4.47
C LYS A 256 16.48 -5.48 -5.42
N LEU A 257 16.61 -4.62 -6.42
CA LEU A 257 15.52 -4.35 -7.34
C LEU A 257 15.53 -5.33 -8.54
N PRO A 258 14.35 -5.67 -9.12
CA PRO A 258 14.26 -6.57 -10.27
C PRO A 258 14.83 -5.96 -11.56
N PRO A 259 15.24 -6.78 -12.56
CA PRO A 259 15.86 -6.28 -13.79
C PRO A 259 15.05 -5.16 -14.49
N LEU A 260 13.73 -5.33 -14.61
CA LEU A 260 12.86 -4.32 -15.21
C LEU A 260 12.89 -2.98 -14.45
N VAL A 261 12.93 -3.04 -13.12
CA VAL A 261 13.02 -1.83 -12.28
C VAL A 261 14.42 -1.22 -12.37
N ASN A 262 15.48 -2.02 -12.49
CA ASN A 262 16.83 -1.51 -12.73
C ASN A 262 16.89 -0.69 -14.02
N SER A 263 16.41 -1.26 -15.13
CA SER A 263 16.39 -0.56 -16.42
C SER A 263 15.59 0.74 -16.35
N LEU A 264 14.45 0.74 -15.65
CA LEU A 264 13.68 1.96 -15.41
C LEU A 264 14.50 3.01 -14.63
N LEU A 265 15.20 2.59 -13.58
CA LEU A 265 15.99 3.50 -12.73
C LEU A 265 17.24 4.03 -13.43
N ASP A 266 17.86 3.24 -14.32
CA ASP A 266 19.00 3.67 -15.14
C ASP A 266 18.65 4.91 -15.99
N HIS A 267 17.38 5.05 -16.38
CA HIS A 267 16.87 6.24 -17.07
C HIS A 267 16.33 7.30 -16.12
N LEU A 268 15.58 6.90 -15.09
CA LEU A 268 14.84 7.83 -14.23
C LEU A 268 15.75 8.62 -13.27
N VAL A 269 16.80 7.99 -12.74
CA VAL A 269 17.70 8.64 -11.78
C VAL A 269 18.50 9.78 -12.42
N PRO A 270 19.12 9.63 -13.61
CA PRO A 270 19.77 10.75 -14.31
C PRO A 270 18.82 11.92 -14.58
N ILE A 271 17.60 11.64 -15.02
CA ILE A 271 16.58 12.66 -15.30
C ILE A 271 16.21 13.44 -14.03
N CYS A 272 16.04 12.75 -12.89
CA CYS A 272 15.76 13.42 -11.62
C CYS A 272 16.91 14.37 -11.22
N LYS A 273 18.16 13.93 -11.42
CA LYS A 273 19.36 14.74 -11.15
C LYS A 273 19.42 15.97 -12.06
N GLU A 274 19.22 15.81 -13.36
CA GLU A 274 19.21 16.90 -14.35
C GLU A 274 18.16 17.98 -14.03
N ARG A 275 16.99 17.53 -13.54
CA ARG A 275 15.87 18.38 -13.15
C ARG A 275 15.97 18.94 -11.73
N ASN A 276 17.04 18.66 -10.98
CA ASN A 276 17.22 19.03 -9.58
C ASN A 276 16.05 18.58 -8.68
N LYS A 277 15.59 17.33 -8.84
CA LYS A 277 14.49 16.74 -8.06
C LYS A 277 15.00 15.67 -7.12
N THR A 278 14.51 15.69 -5.89
CA THR A 278 14.89 14.70 -4.87
C THR A 278 14.00 13.46 -4.92
N PHE A 279 12.71 13.63 -5.19
CA PHE A 279 11.77 12.52 -5.33
C PHE A 279 11.89 11.85 -6.70
N LEU A 280 11.90 10.53 -6.70
CA LEU A 280 11.91 9.72 -7.93
C LEU A 280 10.63 9.98 -8.74
N ILE A 281 9.48 10.00 -8.05
CA ILE A 281 8.17 10.36 -8.61
C ILE A 281 7.83 11.79 -8.19
N HIS A 282 8.54 12.75 -8.78
CA HIS A 282 8.33 14.17 -8.55
C HIS A 282 7.14 14.71 -9.34
N LYS A 283 6.65 15.90 -8.96
CA LYS A 283 5.61 16.61 -9.69
C LYS A 283 6.08 16.89 -11.12
N SER A 284 5.40 16.26 -12.08
CA SER A 284 5.70 16.41 -13.52
C SER A 284 4.52 16.96 -14.33
N THR A 285 3.42 17.35 -13.68
CA THR A 285 2.28 18.01 -14.32
C THR A 285 1.83 19.22 -13.48
N GLY A 286 1.43 20.30 -14.16
CA GLY A 286 0.91 21.53 -13.55
C GLY A 286 -0.62 21.58 -13.43
N GLY A 287 -1.33 20.66 -14.10
CA GLY A 287 -2.79 20.54 -14.14
C GLY A 287 -3.20 19.30 -14.95
N PRO A 288 -4.51 19.03 -15.12
CA PRO A 288 -4.99 17.88 -15.87
C PRO A 288 -4.74 18.10 -17.38
N GLY A 289 -4.05 17.17 -18.04
CA GLY A 289 -4.17 17.04 -19.50
C GLY A 289 -2.89 16.96 -20.32
N LEU A 290 -1.86 17.74 -20.04
CA LEU A 290 -0.79 17.97 -21.03
C LEU A 290 0.58 17.45 -20.59
N ILE A 291 1.30 16.86 -21.54
CA ILE A 291 2.74 16.69 -21.44
C ILE A 291 3.38 18.07 -21.49
N ILE A 292 4.16 18.37 -20.47
CA ILE A 292 4.95 19.61 -20.38
C ILE A 292 6.43 19.35 -20.71
N SER A 293 7.17 20.38 -21.09
CA SER A 293 8.58 20.21 -21.48
C SER A 293 9.45 19.86 -20.27
N ASN A 294 10.65 19.31 -20.50
CA ASN A 294 11.63 19.08 -19.43
C ASN A 294 12.00 20.38 -18.69
N ALA A 295 12.01 21.52 -19.40
CA ALA A 295 12.27 22.83 -18.81
C ALA A 295 11.15 23.23 -17.83
N ASP A 296 9.89 22.98 -18.21
CA ASP A 296 8.73 23.27 -17.35
C ASP A 296 8.72 22.36 -16.11
N ILE A 297 9.02 21.06 -16.27
CA ILE A 297 9.13 20.13 -15.14
C ILE A 297 10.24 20.58 -14.18
N LYS A 298 11.37 21.05 -14.71
CA LYS A 298 12.47 21.57 -13.91
C LYS A 298 12.04 22.78 -13.08
N ALA A 299 11.22 23.68 -13.65
CA ALA A 299 10.67 24.85 -12.97
C ALA A 299 9.63 24.53 -11.88
N LEU A 300 8.97 23.38 -11.93
CA LEU A 300 8.00 22.96 -10.89
C LEU A 300 8.65 22.86 -9.49
N PRO A 301 7.89 23.00 -8.39
CA PRO A 301 8.44 22.80 -7.05
C PRO A 301 8.96 21.37 -6.87
N ASN A 302 10.03 21.21 -6.08
CA ASN A 302 10.56 19.89 -5.71
C ASN A 302 9.65 19.21 -4.68
N LYS A 303 8.50 18.71 -5.14
CA LYS A 303 7.52 17.95 -4.37
C LYS A 303 7.25 16.63 -5.08
N ARG A 304 6.89 15.60 -4.31
CA ARG A 304 6.37 14.34 -4.86
C ARG A 304 5.05 14.60 -5.61
N CYS A 305 4.74 13.75 -6.59
CA CYS A 305 3.46 13.83 -7.29
C CYS A 305 2.30 13.30 -6.44
N ASN A 306 1.07 13.79 -6.69
CA ASN A 306 -0.13 13.28 -6.04
C ASN A 306 -0.52 11.93 -6.66
N ALA A 307 -0.83 10.96 -5.79
CA ALA A 307 -1.22 9.61 -6.21
C ALA A 307 -2.48 9.58 -7.07
N SER A 308 -3.50 10.37 -6.71
CA SER A 308 -4.78 10.42 -7.42
C SER A 308 -4.57 10.93 -8.84
N VAL A 309 -3.76 11.98 -9.01
CA VAL A 309 -3.42 12.55 -10.32
C VAL A 309 -2.73 11.52 -11.21
N ILE A 310 -1.72 10.80 -10.68
CA ILE A 310 -1.03 9.77 -11.46
C ILE A 310 -1.96 8.61 -11.83
N MET A 311 -2.75 8.12 -10.86
CA MET A 311 -3.62 6.96 -11.10
C MET A 311 -4.74 7.29 -12.08
N GLU A 312 -5.40 8.43 -11.93
CA GLU A 312 -6.41 8.92 -12.87
C GLU A 312 -5.82 9.04 -14.29
N ARG A 313 -4.61 9.59 -14.42
CA ARG A 313 -3.94 9.70 -15.72
C ARG A 313 -3.63 8.34 -16.34
N LEU A 314 -3.18 7.37 -15.54
CA LEU A 314 -2.93 6.00 -16.01
C LEU A 314 -4.24 5.33 -16.45
N GLU A 315 -5.33 5.53 -15.72
CA GLU A 315 -6.66 4.99 -16.06
C GLU A 315 -7.19 5.60 -17.36
N ILE A 316 -7.11 6.92 -17.52
CA ILE A 316 -7.51 7.62 -18.75
C ILE A 316 -6.68 7.12 -19.94
N ALA A 317 -5.36 7.05 -19.78
CA ALA A 317 -4.46 6.58 -20.84
C ALA A 317 -4.77 5.14 -21.25
N ALA A 318 -4.93 4.23 -20.27
CA ALA A 318 -5.30 2.85 -20.56
C ALA A 318 -6.66 2.74 -21.26
N TYR A 319 -7.64 3.54 -20.84
CA TYR A 319 -8.97 3.55 -21.44
C TYR A 319 -8.98 4.08 -22.88
N GLN A 320 -8.20 5.14 -23.15
CA GLN A 320 -8.01 5.71 -24.50
C GLN A 320 -7.36 4.70 -25.45
N GLN A 321 -6.47 3.85 -24.94
CA GLN A 321 -5.84 2.75 -25.68
C GLN A 321 -6.75 1.50 -25.83
N GLY A 322 -8.03 1.60 -25.44
CA GLY A 322 -9.02 0.55 -25.64
C GLY A 322 -9.02 -0.56 -24.58
N VAL A 323 -8.25 -0.45 -23.49
CA VAL A 323 -8.24 -1.47 -22.43
C VAL A 323 -9.60 -1.53 -21.75
N ARG A 324 -10.18 -2.73 -21.68
CA ARG A 324 -11.44 -3.02 -21.00
C ARG A 324 -11.34 -4.35 -20.25
N THR A 325 -12.15 -4.51 -19.20
CA THR A 325 -12.34 -5.78 -18.50
C THR A 325 -13.80 -6.22 -18.54
N SER A 326 -14.07 -7.50 -18.75
CA SER A 326 -15.42 -8.05 -18.63
C SER A 326 -15.87 -8.24 -17.18
N ARG A 327 -14.95 -8.11 -16.22
CA ARG A 327 -15.20 -8.38 -14.78
C ARG A 327 -15.97 -7.25 -14.08
N VAL A 328 -16.10 -6.09 -14.71
CA VAL A 328 -16.68 -4.87 -14.11
C VAL A 328 -17.62 -4.21 -15.13
N ALA A 329 -18.83 -3.83 -14.70
CA ALA A 329 -19.77 -3.09 -15.53
C ALA A 329 -19.16 -1.75 -16.01
N GLY A 330 -19.30 -1.44 -17.29
CA GLY A 330 -18.63 -0.29 -17.93
C GLY A 330 -17.15 -0.53 -18.28
N GLY A 331 -16.60 -1.69 -17.93
CA GLY A 331 -15.32 -2.20 -18.41
C GLY A 331 -14.07 -1.47 -17.95
N LYS A 332 -14.19 -0.50 -17.02
CA LYS A 332 -13.04 0.27 -16.51
C LYS A 332 -12.29 -0.52 -15.44
N ILE A 333 -10.99 -0.68 -15.62
CA ILE A 333 -10.12 -1.32 -14.63
C ILE A 333 -9.70 -0.28 -13.60
N ASN A 334 -10.10 -0.47 -12.34
CA ASN A 334 -9.63 0.34 -11.22
C ASN A 334 -8.12 0.12 -10.99
N LEU A 335 -7.32 1.17 -11.10
CA LEU A 335 -5.88 1.17 -10.83
C LEU A 335 -5.61 1.85 -9.49
N ASN A 336 -5.12 1.07 -8.53
CA ASN A 336 -4.65 1.62 -7.27
C ASN A 336 -3.54 0.76 -6.65
N PHE A 337 -2.74 1.38 -5.79
CA PHE A 337 -1.60 0.72 -5.12
C PHE A 337 -1.98 -0.52 -4.31
N ILE A 338 -3.19 -0.55 -3.72
CA ILE A 338 -3.66 -1.71 -2.96
C ILE A 338 -3.90 -2.89 -3.92
N ARG A 339 -4.48 -2.63 -5.08
CA ARG A 339 -4.74 -3.62 -6.12
C ARG A 339 -3.45 -4.18 -6.70
N PHE A 340 -2.46 -3.34 -7.00
CA PHE A 340 -1.14 -3.81 -7.45
C PHE A 340 -0.46 -4.69 -6.39
N LYS A 341 -0.54 -4.30 -5.12
CA LYS A 341 -0.04 -5.14 -4.02
C LYS A 341 -0.74 -6.49 -3.93
N HIS A 342 -2.07 -6.51 -3.99
CA HIS A 342 -2.83 -7.76 -4.00
C HIS A 342 -2.46 -8.61 -5.21
N THR A 343 -2.25 -7.99 -6.37
CA THR A 343 -1.81 -8.67 -7.59
C THR A 343 -0.49 -9.37 -7.38
N LEU A 344 0.55 -8.68 -6.88
CA LEU A 344 1.86 -9.27 -6.62
C LEU A 344 1.76 -10.44 -5.63
N LEU A 345 1.13 -10.22 -4.47
CA LEU A 345 1.09 -11.21 -3.40
C LEU A 345 0.23 -12.43 -3.74
N THR A 346 -0.91 -12.22 -4.40
CA THR A 346 -1.76 -13.33 -4.85
C THR A 346 -1.03 -14.16 -5.90
N ARG A 347 -0.38 -13.52 -6.88
CA ARG A 347 0.39 -14.24 -7.90
C ARG A 347 1.57 -14.99 -7.30
N ALA A 348 2.31 -14.39 -6.38
CA ALA A 348 3.40 -15.06 -5.68
C ALA A 348 2.88 -16.29 -4.90
N ALA A 349 1.73 -16.18 -4.22
CA ALA A 349 1.11 -17.31 -3.51
C ALA A 349 0.71 -18.45 -4.48
N VAL A 350 0.09 -18.11 -5.62
CA VAL A 350 -0.24 -19.03 -6.72
C VAL A 350 1.01 -19.70 -7.30
N HIS A 351 2.13 -18.99 -7.29
CA HIS A 351 3.42 -19.48 -7.74
C HIS A 351 4.20 -20.23 -6.67
N GLY A 352 3.59 -20.50 -5.52
CA GLY A 352 4.15 -21.35 -4.48
C GLY A 352 4.90 -20.63 -3.38
N ALA A 353 4.91 -19.29 -3.36
CA ALA A 353 5.58 -18.54 -2.31
C ALA A 353 5.01 -18.89 -0.92
N THR A 354 5.91 -19.11 0.02
CA THR A 354 5.58 -19.33 1.43
C THR A 354 5.10 -18.04 2.10
N ALA A 355 4.46 -18.16 3.27
CA ALA A 355 3.98 -16.98 3.99
C ALA A 355 5.13 -16.02 4.36
N HIS A 356 6.32 -16.53 4.64
CA HIS A 356 7.52 -15.72 4.93
C HIS A 356 8.02 -14.97 3.69
N GLU A 357 8.00 -15.62 2.53
CA GLU A 357 8.38 -14.98 1.26
C GLU A 357 7.39 -13.88 0.88
N LEU A 358 6.09 -14.13 1.06
CA LEU A 358 5.04 -13.12 0.88
C LEU A 358 5.15 -11.97 1.89
N MET A 359 5.56 -12.27 3.13
CA MET A 359 5.79 -11.26 4.16
C MET A 359 6.94 -10.34 3.77
N TYR A 360 8.05 -10.91 3.28
CA TYR A 360 9.19 -10.16 2.75
C TYR A 360 8.78 -9.33 1.52
N LEU A 361 8.17 -9.98 0.52
CA LEU A 361 7.79 -9.36 -0.74
C LEU A 361 6.78 -8.22 -0.54
N GLY A 362 5.82 -8.40 0.37
CA GLY A 362 4.81 -7.43 0.70
C GLY A 362 5.23 -6.38 1.72
N LEU A 363 6.43 -6.46 2.30
CA LEU A 363 6.84 -5.65 3.46
C LEU A 363 5.76 -5.66 4.55
N HIS A 364 5.31 -6.88 4.90
CA HIS A 364 4.37 -7.12 5.99
C HIS A 364 5.14 -7.23 7.31
N SER A 365 4.50 -6.75 8.38
CA SER A 365 5.06 -6.80 9.72
C SER A 365 4.69 -8.08 10.48
N THR A 366 3.75 -8.87 9.96
CA THR A 366 3.29 -10.11 10.61
C THR A 366 2.97 -11.19 9.56
N LEU A 367 3.22 -12.44 9.94
CA LEU A 367 3.01 -13.61 9.09
C LEU A 367 1.53 -13.83 8.75
N GLU A 368 0.60 -13.56 9.67
CA GLU A 368 -0.83 -13.83 9.46
C GLU A 368 -1.41 -13.00 8.31
N SER A 369 -0.90 -11.77 8.14
CA SER A 369 -1.32 -10.91 7.03
C SER A 369 -0.86 -11.44 5.67
N ALA A 370 0.27 -12.16 5.63
CA ALA A 370 0.79 -12.82 4.44
C ALA A 370 0.09 -14.17 4.20
N GLN A 371 -0.19 -14.94 5.26
CA GLN A 371 -0.87 -16.23 5.21
C GLN A 371 -2.24 -16.15 4.52
N SER A 372 -2.97 -15.05 4.71
CA SER A 372 -4.28 -14.84 4.09
C SER A 372 -4.31 -14.92 2.55
N TYR A 373 -3.17 -14.71 1.86
CA TYR A 373 -3.05 -14.85 0.41
C TYR A 373 -2.91 -16.31 -0.04
N ILE A 374 -2.29 -17.14 0.80
CA ILE A 374 -2.18 -18.59 0.56
C ILE A 374 -3.54 -19.23 0.79
N ASP A 375 -4.17 -18.91 1.92
CA ASP A 375 -5.49 -19.46 2.30
C ASP A 375 -6.62 -19.07 1.33
N SER A 376 -6.41 -18.04 0.50
CA SER A 376 -7.38 -17.57 -0.49
C SER A 376 -7.05 -17.98 -1.92
N THR A 377 -6.01 -18.79 -2.14
CA THR A 377 -5.67 -19.33 -3.46
C THR A 377 -6.72 -20.37 -3.87
N PRO A 378 -7.48 -20.16 -4.97
CA PRO A 378 -8.49 -21.11 -5.42
C PRO A 378 -7.90 -22.50 -5.72
N GLU A 379 -8.63 -23.58 -5.45
CA GLU A 379 -8.14 -24.96 -5.62
C GLU A 379 -7.66 -25.27 -7.05
N ALA A 380 -8.25 -24.65 -8.07
CA ALA A 380 -7.80 -24.75 -9.46
C ALA A 380 -6.39 -24.15 -9.69
N GLN A 381 -5.96 -23.19 -8.87
CA GLN A 381 -4.64 -22.56 -8.92
C GLN A 381 -3.61 -23.28 -8.03
N ILE A 382 -4.05 -24.14 -7.11
CA ILE A 382 -3.17 -25.03 -6.32
C ILE A 382 -2.47 -26.05 -7.24
N ARG A 383 -3.16 -26.55 -8.27
CA ARG A 383 -2.54 -27.45 -9.27
C ARG A 383 -1.44 -26.75 -10.07
N ILE A 384 -1.63 -25.47 -10.41
CA ILE A 384 -0.61 -24.65 -11.09
C ILE A 384 0.60 -24.43 -10.16
N LYS A 385 0.36 -24.23 -8.85
CA LYS A 385 1.41 -24.17 -7.82
C LYS A 385 2.22 -25.47 -7.74
N GLU A 386 1.55 -26.63 -7.80
CA GLU A 386 2.19 -27.95 -7.75
C GLU A 386 3.01 -28.25 -9.02
N GLU A 387 2.54 -27.82 -10.19
CA GLU A 387 3.21 -28.06 -11.48
C GLU A 387 4.36 -27.07 -11.78
N LEU A 388 4.24 -25.80 -11.38
CA LEU A 388 5.20 -24.74 -11.73
C LEU A 388 6.07 -24.26 -10.55
N GLY A 389 5.74 -24.65 -9.31
CA GLY A 389 6.39 -24.19 -8.08
C GLY A 389 7.93 -24.21 -8.11
N PRO A 390 8.59 -25.28 -8.58
CA PRO A 390 10.05 -25.35 -8.66
C PRO A 390 10.66 -24.27 -9.57
N ALA A 391 10.04 -23.98 -10.73
CA ALA A 391 10.55 -23.00 -11.69
C ALA A 391 10.35 -21.55 -11.22
N LEU A 392 9.32 -21.30 -10.41
CA LEU A 392 8.96 -19.98 -9.90
C LEU A 392 9.64 -19.65 -8.57
N SER A 393 10.04 -20.65 -7.80
CA SER A 393 10.94 -20.49 -6.65
C SER A 393 12.25 -19.81 -7.07
N SER A 394 12.82 -20.16 -8.23
CA SER A 394 14.00 -19.48 -8.78
C SER A 394 13.78 -17.98 -9.04
N ILE A 395 12.55 -17.58 -9.41
CA ILE A 395 12.18 -16.18 -9.60
C ILE A 395 11.99 -15.50 -8.25
N ALA A 396 11.29 -16.12 -7.29
CA ALA A 396 11.14 -15.61 -5.92
C ALA A 396 12.50 -15.44 -5.21
N ASN A 397 13.44 -16.34 -5.45
CA ASN A 397 14.80 -16.30 -4.92
C ASN A 397 15.61 -15.08 -5.39
N LEU A 398 15.30 -14.50 -6.56
CA LEU A 398 15.91 -13.23 -6.99
C LEU A 398 15.49 -12.04 -6.11
N PHE A 399 14.34 -12.12 -5.43
CA PHE A 399 13.81 -11.07 -4.57
C PHE A 399 14.25 -11.22 -3.10
N LEU A 400 14.57 -12.43 -2.64
CA LEU A 400 14.76 -12.77 -1.23
C LEU A 400 16.22 -12.74 -0.74
N GLY A 401 17.14 -12.31 -1.60
CA GLY A 401 18.58 -12.43 -1.35
C GLY A 401 19.09 -13.87 -1.57
N SER A 402 20.26 -13.95 -2.21
CA SER A 402 20.98 -15.20 -2.42
C SER A 402 21.83 -15.56 -1.19
N PRO A 403 22.09 -16.86 -0.93
CA PRO A 403 23.12 -17.29 0.02
C PRO A 403 24.45 -16.57 -0.24
N PHE A 404 25.25 -16.36 0.80
CA PHE A 404 26.59 -15.80 0.61
C PHE A 404 27.50 -16.85 -0.04
N GLU A 405 27.77 -16.68 -1.34
CA GLU A 405 28.54 -17.60 -2.20
C GLU A 405 29.98 -17.83 -1.72
N GLY A 406 30.54 -16.93 -0.91
CA GLY A 406 31.94 -17.00 -0.47
C GLY A 406 32.25 -17.95 0.68
N GLY A 407 31.23 -18.48 1.36
CA GLY A 407 31.41 -19.28 2.58
C GLY A 407 32.02 -18.48 3.76
N TYR A 408 32.22 -19.16 4.89
CA TYR A 408 32.70 -18.53 6.13
C TYR A 408 34.10 -17.90 5.99
N GLU A 409 35.03 -18.58 5.32
CA GLU A 409 36.42 -18.15 5.20
C GLU A 409 36.58 -16.82 4.44
N ARG A 410 35.77 -16.62 3.40
CA ARG A 410 35.74 -15.37 2.63
C ARG A 410 35.00 -14.27 3.39
N ALA A 411 33.93 -14.61 4.12
CA ALA A 411 33.19 -13.66 4.96
C ALA A 411 34.06 -13.06 6.08
N ILE A 412 35.02 -13.82 6.64
CA ILE A 412 35.97 -13.30 7.64
C ILE A 412 36.88 -12.23 7.04
N LYS A 413 37.32 -12.38 5.79
CA LYS A 413 38.20 -11.43 5.11
C LYS A 413 37.45 -10.19 4.63
N GLU A 414 36.24 -10.37 4.10
CA GLU A 414 35.49 -9.31 3.43
C GLU A 414 34.53 -8.57 4.39
N MET A 415 34.02 -9.23 5.43
CA MET A 415 32.94 -8.70 6.29
C MET A 415 33.03 -9.15 7.77
N PRO A 416 34.18 -8.99 8.46
CA PRO A 416 34.41 -9.55 9.80
C PRO A 416 33.40 -9.08 10.87
N GLY A 417 32.92 -7.83 10.77
CA GLY A 417 31.93 -7.27 11.71
C GLY A 417 30.48 -7.68 11.46
N SER A 418 30.20 -8.43 10.38
CA SER A 418 28.82 -8.76 9.95
C SER A 418 28.45 -10.23 10.22
N ILE A 419 29.38 -11.03 10.72
CA ILE A 419 29.20 -12.48 10.97
C ILE A 419 28.22 -12.69 12.14
N LYS A 420 27.19 -13.52 11.93
CA LYS A 420 26.23 -13.87 12.98
C LYS A 420 26.55 -15.25 13.56
N ARG A 421 26.90 -15.28 14.84
CA ARG A 421 27.21 -16.50 15.62
C ARG A 421 26.07 -16.83 16.57
N HIS A 422 25.85 -18.12 16.81
CA HIS A 422 24.93 -18.58 17.84
C HIS A 422 25.70 -18.99 19.10
N TYR A 423 25.64 -18.20 20.17
CA TYR A 423 26.43 -18.44 21.38
C TYR A 423 25.87 -19.53 22.32
N GLY A 424 24.72 -20.15 22.00
CA GLY A 424 24.05 -21.17 22.82
C GLY A 424 24.28 -22.63 22.40
N ILE A 425 25.00 -22.90 21.31
CA ILE A 425 25.39 -24.24 20.87
C ILE A 425 26.91 -24.33 21.00
N ALA A 426 27.40 -25.25 21.83
CA ALA A 426 28.83 -25.55 21.90
C ALA A 426 29.30 -26.00 20.51
N GLU A 427 30.33 -25.35 19.97
CA GLU A 427 30.74 -25.37 18.54
C GLU A 427 29.91 -24.47 17.59
N ALA A 428 29.63 -23.23 18.01
CA ALA A 428 28.93 -22.18 17.27
C ALA A 428 29.45 -21.93 15.82
N LYS A 429 29.09 -22.79 14.88
CA LYS A 429 29.25 -22.54 13.45
C LYS A 429 28.37 -21.34 13.08
N PRO A 430 28.94 -20.30 12.45
CA PRO A 430 28.17 -19.14 12.06
C PRO A 430 27.16 -19.54 10.99
N ILE A 431 25.96 -18.96 11.07
CA ILE A 431 24.85 -19.35 10.19
C ILE A 431 24.72 -18.42 8.97
N GLY A 432 25.44 -17.31 8.96
CA GLY A 432 25.40 -16.33 7.88
C GLY A 432 25.97 -14.96 8.25
N VAL A 433 25.78 -13.99 7.35
CA VAL A 433 26.20 -12.58 7.51
C VAL A 433 25.01 -11.63 7.45
N CYS A 434 25.20 -10.47 8.08
CA CYS A 434 24.34 -9.31 7.91
C CYS A 434 24.64 -8.62 6.56
N GLY A 435 23.66 -8.58 5.66
CA GLY A 435 23.72 -7.78 4.44
C GLY A 435 23.46 -6.28 4.66
N SER A 436 23.26 -5.83 5.90
CA SER A 436 23.07 -4.42 6.26
C SER A 436 24.35 -3.79 6.81
N THR A 437 24.59 -2.51 6.48
CA THR A 437 25.69 -1.67 6.98
C THR A 437 25.35 -0.89 8.27
N SER A 438 24.15 -1.07 8.82
CA SER A 438 23.69 -0.38 10.04
C SER A 438 23.94 -1.21 11.32
N ASN A 439 24.25 -0.53 12.43
CA ASN A 439 24.34 -1.16 13.75
C ASN A 439 22.96 -1.69 14.19
N CYS A 440 22.79 -3.00 14.15
CA CYS A 440 21.60 -3.72 14.60
C CYS A 440 21.79 -4.22 16.03
N THR A 441 20.80 -3.99 16.89
CA THR A 441 20.78 -4.46 18.29
C THR A 441 19.82 -5.63 18.52
N ASP A 442 19.22 -6.17 17.45
CA ASP A 442 18.30 -7.31 17.57
C ASP A 442 19.04 -8.58 17.95
N HIS A 443 18.32 -9.53 18.56
CA HIS A 443 18.89 -10.73 19.15
C HIS A 443 19.34 -11.74 18.09
N ALA A 444 20.55 -11.53 17.57
CA ALA A 444 21.20 -12.47 16.66
C ALA A 444 21.55 -13.77 17.40
N PRO A 445 21.47 -14.93 16.73
CA PRO A 445 21.04 -15.13 15.36
C PRO A 445 19.53 -15.40 15.19
N ILE A 446 18.77 -15.54 16.28
CA ILE A 446 17.33 -15.88 16.24
C ILE A 446 16.56 -14.85 15.41
N ALA A 447 16.72 -13.57 15.73
CA ALA A 447 16.10 -12.48 14.98
C ALA A 447 16.61 -12.39 13.53
N CYS A 448 17.78 -12.94 13.23
CA CYS A 448 18.34 -12.94 11.88
C CYS A 448 17.64 -13.95 10.97
N LEU A 449 17.08 -15.06 11.49
CA LEU A 449 16.38 -16.06 10.67
C LEU A 449 15.20 -15.47 9.89
N LEU A 450 14.52 -14.49 10.48
CA LEU A 450 13.39 -13.76 9.88
C LEU A 450 13.81 -12.39 9.32
N CYS A 451 15.09 -12.04 9.44
CA CYS A 451 15.60 -10.74 9.01
C CYS A 451 15.77 -10.72 7.49
N PRO A 452 15.13 -9.76 6.79
CA PRO A 452 15.28 -9.60 5.34
C PRO A 452 16.71 -9.32 4.86
N SER A 453 17.55 -8.77 5.73
CA SER A 453 18.96 -8.47 5.42
C SER A 453 19.89 -9.65 5.71
N PHE A 454 19.39 -10.76 6.23
CA PHE A 454 20.22 -11.91 6.57
C PHE A 454 20.57 -12.73 5.33
N GLN A 455 21.85 -13.04 5.18
CA GLN A 455 22.37 -13.88 4.11
C GLN A 455 22.98 -15.15 4.73
N PRO A 456 22.34 -16.32 4.58
CA PRO A 456 22.83 -17.55 5.19
C PRO A 456 24.10 -18.06 4.52
N PHE A 457 24.91 -18.81 5.27
CA PHE A 457 25.97 -19.64 4.70
C PHE A 457 25.40 -20.95 4.16
N ARG A 458 26.06 -21.50 3.13
CA ARG A 458 25.59 -22.72 2.46
C ARG A 458 25.69 -23.96 3.33
N ASP A 459 26.70 -24.00 4.19
CA ASP A 459 27.03 -25.05 5.15
C ASP A 459 26.47 -24.77 6.56
N ALA A 460 25.57 -23.78 6.69
CA ALA A 460 24.97 -23.44 7.97
C ALA A 460 24.16 -24.61 8.55
N PRO A 461 24.34 -24.95 9.84
CA PRO A 461 23.71 -26.11 10.46
C PRO A 461 22.25 -25.82 10.87
N PHE A 462 21.40 -25.40 9.94
CA PHE A 462 19.99 -25.05 10.23
C PHE A 462 19.18 -26.22 10.79
N GLY A 463 19.55 -27.48 10.48
CA GLY A 463 18.93 -28.66 11.07
C GLY A 463 19.17 -28.78 12.58
N GLU A 464 20.41 -28.57 13.02
CA GLU A 464 20.76 -28.54 14.45
C GLU A 464 20.09 -27.35 15.15
N TYR A 465 20.05 -26.20 14.46
CA TYR A 465 19.39 -25.00 14.97
C TYR A 465 17.88 -25.17 15.15
N LYS A 466 17.23 -25.86 14.21
CA LYS A 466 15.82 -26.24 14.29
C LYS A 466 15.56 -27.14 15.50
N ALA A 467 16.40 -28.15 15.72
CA ALA A 467 16.26 -29.08 16.85
C ALA A 467 16.39 -28.35 18.19
N TYR A 468 17.34 -27.42 18.29
CA TYR A 468 17.49 -26.54 19.46
C TYR A 468 16.23 -25.69 19.71
N LEU A 469 15.70 -25.01 18.69
CA LEU A 469 14.49 -24.20 18.82
C LEU A 469 13.25 -25.04 19.18
N ALA A 470 13.16 -26.27 18.69
CA ALA A 470 12.09 -27.19 19.07
C ALA A 470 12.17 -27.56 20.57
N HIS A 471 13.37 -27.78 21.09
CA HIS A 471 13.59 -28.03 22.51
C HIS A 471 13.25 -26.80 23.39
N GLU A 472 13.64 -25.60 22.96
CA GLU A 472 13.27 -24.33 23.62
C GLU A 472 11.74 -24.12 23.65
N ARG A 473 11.05 -24.39 22.53
CA ARG A 473 9.58 -24.33 22.45
C ARG A 473 8.91 -25.24 23.47
N ASP A 474 9.39 -26.48 23.57
CA ASP A 474 8.80 -27.51 24.43
C ASP A 474 9.01 -27.20 25.91
N SER A 475 10.16 -26.59 26.23
CA SER A 475 10.53 -26.17 27.59
C SER A 475 9.87 -24.85 28.03
N GLN A 476 9.35 -24.05 27.10
CA GLN A 476 8.77 -22.75 27.41
C GLN A 476 7.36 -22.87 28.00
N PRO A 477 6.97 -22.13 29.05
CA PRO A 477 5.60 -22.18 29.58
C PRO A 477 4.64 -21.16 28.91
N ASP A 478 5.17 -20.05 28.39
CA ASP A 478 4.36 -18.97 27.81
C ASP A 478 3.91 -19.28 26.36
N VAL A 479 2.59 -19.27 26.14
CA VAL A 479 1.95 -19.58 24.84
C VAL A 479 2.35 -18.59 23.73
N LYS A 480 2.51 -17.29 24.05
CA LYS A 480 2.95 -16.29 23.07
C LYS A 480 4.39 -16.52 22.68
N VAL A 481 5.26 -16.83 23.64
CA VAL A 481 6.67 -17.14 23.36
C VAL A 481 6.78 -18.43 22.53
N LYS A 482 5.98 -19.47 22.84
CA LYS A 482 5.89 -20.67 21.98
C LYS A 482 5.51 -20.34 20.53
N SER A 483 4.52 -19.47 20.33
CA SER A 483 4.08 -19.09 18.98
C SER A 483 5.19 -18.37 18.20
N ILE A 484 5.99 -17.55 18.88
CA ILE A 484 7.16 -16.88 18.30
C ILE A 484 8.27 -17.89 17.96
N ILE A 485 8.53 -18.87 18.83
CA ILE A 485 9.54 -19.91 18.56
C ILE A 485 9.13 -20.80 17.38
N ILE A 486 7.83 -21.10 17.22
CA ILE A 486 7.29 -21.82 16.06
C ILE A 486 7.61 -21.08 14.76
N GLU A 487 7.51 -19.75 14.75
CA GLU A 487 7.85 -18.91 13.61
C GLU A 487 9.34 -19.05 13.22
N TYR A 488 10.24 -19.13 14.20
CA TYR A 488 11.67 -19.35 13.95
C TYR A 488 12.00 -20.78 13.49
N ILE A 489 11.29 -21.79 13.99
CA ILE A 489 11.42 -23.18 13.53
C ILE A 489 11.03 -23.28 12.05
N ALA A 490 9.91 -22.65 11.65
CA ALA A 490 9.47 -22.60 10.26
C ALA A 490 10.47 -21.86 9.35
N ALA A 491 11.13 -20.83 9.87
CA ALA A 491 12.20 -20.14 9.16
C ALA A 491 13.41 -21.06 8.91
N CYS A 492 13.79 -21.90 9.88
CA CYS A 492 14.85 -22.90 9.68
C CYS A 492 14.49 -23.89 8.57
N ASP A 493 13.26 -24.39 8.54
CA ASP A 493 12.78 -25.27 7.47
C ASP A 493 12.89 -24.62 6.09
N THR A 494 12.46 -23.37 6.00
CA THR A 494 12.57 -22.57 4.76
C THR A 494 14.03 -22.46 4.30
N TRP A 495 14.97 -22.25 5.23
CA TRP A 495 16.40 -22.15 4.87
C TRP A 495 17.02 -23.49 4.49
N ILE A 496 16.64 -24.59 5.15
CA ILE A 496 17.07 -25.95 4.78
C ILE A 496 16.63 -26.27 3.35
N ASP A 497 15.35 -26.04 3.04
CA ASP A 497 14.81 -26.27 1.69
C ASP A 497 15.50 -25.38 0.66
N LYS A 498 15.67 -24.09 0.96
CA LYS A 498 16.31 -23.12 0.06
C LYS A 498 17.77 -23.49 -0.25
N LEU A 499 18.54 -23.97 0.72
CA LEU A 499 19.93 -24.37 0.52
C LEU A 499 20.07 -25.66 -0.29
N ASN A 500 19.13 -26.61 -0.10
CA ASN A 500 19.09 -27.87 -0.85
C ASN A 500 18.69 -27.70 -2.32
N LEU A 501 17.90 -26.67 -2.65
CA LEU A 501 17.44 -26.38 -4.02
C LEU A 501 18.49 -25.67 -4.91
N THR A 502 19.56 -25.11 -4.33
CA THR A 502 20.66 -24.49 -5.09
C THR A 502 21.62 -25.57 -5.62
N PRO A 503 21.75 -25.79 -6.95
CA PRO A 503 22.66 -26.80 -7.48
C PRO A 503 24.10 -26.55 -7.02
N GLY A 504 24.77 -27.60 -6.54
CA GLY A 504 26.20 -27.58 -6.25
C GLY A 504 26.98 -27.33 -7.53
N ASN A 505 27.83 -26.31 -7.55
CA ASN A 505 28.90 -26.22 -8.54
C ASN A 505 29.96 -27.24 -8.11
N SER A 506 29.71 -28.52 -8.38
CA SER A 506 30.73 -29.57 -8.32
C SER A 506 31.51 -29.55 -9.64
N ASN A 507 32.41 -28.57 -9.78
CA ASN A 507 33.61 -28.77 -10.60
C ASN A 507 34.68 -29.19 -9.57
N GLY A 508 35.08 -30.45 -9.48
CA GLY A 508 35.71 -31.16 -10.58
C GLY A 508 37.20 -30.82 -10.58
N THR A 509 37.90 -31.15 -9.48
CA THR A 509 39.37 -31.27 -9.49
C THR A 509 39.71 -32.75 -9.45
N ASP A 510 39.70 -33.36 -10.63
CA ASP A 510 40.49 -34.54 -10.93
C ASP A 510 41.50 -34.14 -12.03
N SER A 511 42.79 -34.37 -11.75
CA SER A 511 43.95 -34.36 -12.67
C SER A 511 44.23 -33.06 -13.45
N ILE A 512 45.38 -32.37 -13.31
CA ILE A 512 46.79 -32.78 -13.20
C ILE A 512 47.53 -31.81 -12.27
#